data_AF-A0A9W9YU28-F1
#
_entry.id   AF-A0A9W9YU28-F1
#
_cell.length_a   1.000
_cell.length_b   1.000
_cell.length_c   1.000
_cell.angle_alpha   90.00
_cell.angle_beta   90.00
_cell.angle_gamma   90.00
#
_symmetry.space_group_name_H-M   'P 1'
#
loop_
_entity.id
_entity.type
_entity.pdbx_description
1 polymer ?
#
loop_
_entity_poly.entity_id
_entity_poly.type
_entity_poly.pdbx_seq_one_letter_code
_entity_poly.pdbx_strand_id
1 'polypeptide(L)'
;MCTGESYGQKQPPLTDILRSILERYPDGGQILKEIIQNADDAGASKVSFLLDSRPSFYGEDSLCAPSLAQFQGPALYAQNDALFEDSDWENLERLMRSSKKDDPLKVGRFGIGFNSVYHMTDLPSIVSGNHIAFLDPHETHFERKETGRRFSLEDQLLDEWPDQFKPYEDVLDCKISTQFYNGTLFRFPLRGALSDLSKKKYTAEKVHKLFDALKRKPLSFFCS
;
A
#
# COMPACT_ATOMS: atom_id res chain seq x y z
N MET A 1 32.26 -29.53 16.21
CA MET A 1 31.49 -28.31 15.92
C MET A 1 32.45 -27.29 15.33
N CYS A 2 32.13 -26.73 14.18
CA CYS A 2 32.99 -25.73 13.54
C CYS A 2 32.82 -24.41 14.28
N THR A 3 33.88 -23.92 14.93
CA THR A 3 33.90 -22.61 15.60
C THR A 3 34.38 -21.57 14.59
N GLY A 4 33.45 -20.85 13.99
CA GLY A 4 33.73 -19.74 13.08
C GLY A 4 32.65 -18.68 13.22
N GLU A 5 33.03 -17.42 13.03
CA GLU A 5 32.10 -16.30 13.01
C GLU A 5 31.51 -16.12 11.60
N SER A 6 30.28 -15.60 11.52
CA SER A 6 29.66 -15.27 10.25
C SER A 6 30.42 -14.11 9.57
N TYR A 7 30.85 -14.31 8.32
CA TYR A 7 31.57 -13.32 7.53
C TYR A 7 30.92 -13.20 6.14
N GLY A 8 30.62 -11.98 5.69
CA GLY A 8 29.99 -11.72 4.39
C GLY A 8 29.17 -10.44 4.35
N GLN A 9 28.66 -10.08 3.18
CA GLN A 9 27.76 -8.94 3.01
C GLN A 9 26.35 -9.31 3.49
N LYS A 10 25.77 -8.49 4.36
CA LYS A 10 24.35 -8.60 4.72
C LYS A 10 23.50 -8.04 3.58
N GLN A 11 22.35 -8.66 3.32
CA GLN A 11 21.38 -8.08 2.41
C GLN A 11 20.89 -6.74 2.97
N PRO A 12 20.79 -5.69 2.14
CA PRO A 12 20.21 -4.43 2.58
C PRO A 12 18.73 -4.63 2.93
N PRO A 13 18.19 -3.90 3.92
CA PRO A 13 16.75 -3.90 4.21
C PRO A 13 15.92 -3.49 2.98
N LEU A 14 14.66 -3.93 2.93
CA LEU A 14 13.73 -3.54 1.85
C LEU A 14 13.57 -2.01 1.77
N THR A 15 13.62 -1.33 2.90
CA THR A 15 13.55 0.14 2.98
C THR A 15 14.65 0.84 2.18
N ASP A 16 15.86 0.28 2.11
CA ASP A 16 16.96 0.86 1.32
C ASP A 16 16.70 0.76 -0.18
N ILE A 17 16.12 -0.35 -0.62
CA ILE A 17 15.77 -0.59 -2.02
C ILE A 17 14.65 0.36 -2.43
N LEU A 18 13.58 0.43 -1.63
CA LEU A 18 12.45 1.31 -1.88
C LEU A 18 12.88 2.78 -1.87
N ARG A 19 13.71 3.21 -0.91
CA ARG A 19 14.25 4.57 -0.89
C ARG A 19 15.01 4.90 -2.17
N SER A 20 15.85 3.98 -2.67
CA SER A 20 16.55 4.17 -3.95
C SER A 20 15.59 4.30 -5.14
N ILE A 21 14.44 3.62 -5.12
CA ILE A 21 13.39 3.78 -6.14
C ILE A 21 12.77 5.17 -6.02
N LEU A 22 12.39 5.61 -4.82
CA LEU A 22 11.79 6.91 -4.58
C LEU A 22 12.70 8.09 -5.00
N GLU A 23 14.02 7.92 -4.91
CA GLU A 23 14.99 8.92 -5.38
C GLU A 23 15.03 9.03 -6.93
N ARG A 24 14.78 7.92 -7.64
CA ARG A 24 14.76 7.88 -9.12
C ARG A 24 13.42 8.30 -9.71
N TYR A 25 12.34 8.10 -8.97
CA TYR A 25 10.97 8.41 -9.37
C TYR A 25 10.40 9.47 -8.44
N PRO A 26 10.63 10.77 -8.69
CA PRO A 26 10.23 11.82 -7.76
C PRO A 26 8.71 11.93 -7.58
N ASP A 27 8.32 12.34 -6.37
CA ASP A 27 6.93 12.64 -5.97
C ASP A 27 6.25 13.59 -6.97
N GLY A 28 5.02 13.28 -7.36
CA GLY A 28 4.24 14.07 -8.30
C GLY A 28 3.02 13.34 -8.85
N GLY A 29 2.35 13.97 -9.82
CA GLY A 29 1.12 13.46 -10.43
C GLY A 29 1.25 12.11 -11.14
N GLN A 30 2.46 11.53 -11.22
CA GLN A 30 2.66 10.18 -11.75
C GLN A 30 2.08 9.11 -10.81
N ILE A 31 2.09 9.32 -9.48
CA ILE A 31 1.62 8.31 -8.52
C ILE A 31 0.17 7.88 -8.81
N LEU A 32 -0.73 8.85 -9.01
CA LEU A 32 -2.14 8.55 -9.32
C LEU A 32 -2.29 7.87 -10.69
N LYS A 33 -1.40 8.18 -11.64
CA LYS A 33 -1.42 7.53 -12.96
C LYS A 33 -0.98 6.08 -12.90
N GLU A 34 0.03 5.75 -12.09
CA GLU A 34 0.43 4.36 -11.87
C GLU A 34 -0.70 3.56 -11.23
N ILE A 35 -1.45 4.15 -10.27
CA ILE A 35 -2.62 3.49 -9.67
C ILE A 35 -3.71 3.27 -10.73
N ILE A 36 -3.97 4.25 -11.60
CA ILE A 36 -4.94 4.11 -12.70
C ILE A 36 -4.48 3.04 -13.69
N GLN A 37 -3.20 3.02 -14.06
CA GLN A 37 -2.65 2.02 -14.98
C GLN A 37 -2.75 0.61 -14.39
N ASN A 38 -2.45 0.44 -13.11
CA ASN A 38 -2.62 -0.85 -12.44
C ASN A 38 -4.08 -1.32 -12.48
N ALA A 39 -5.04 -0.41 -12.35
CA ALA A 39 -6.46 -0.74 -12.46
C ALA A 39 -6.85 -1.09 -13.91
N ASP A 40 -6.35 -0.35 -14.90
CA ASP A 40 -6.55 -0.62 -16.34
C ASP A 40 -5.97 -2.00 -16.73
N ASP A 41 -4.75 -2.31 -16.29
CA ASP A 41 -4.09 -3.61 -16.47
C ASP A 41 -4.84 -4.75 -15.72
N ALA A 42 -5.60 -4.40 -14.68
CA ALA A 42 -6.50 -5.29 -13.97
C ALA A 42 -7.84 -5.51 -14.70
N GLY A 43 -8.12 -4.76 -15.76
CA GLY A 43 -9.38 -4.78 -16.48
C GLY A 43 -10.50 -3.99 -15.80
N ALA A 44 -10.17 -3.05 -14.90
CA ALA A 44 -11.14 -2.22 -14.21
C ALA A 44 -11.84 -1.26 -15.20
N SER A 45 -13.14 -1.05 -15.00
CA SER A 45 -13.91 -0.06 -15.76
C SER A 45 -14.00 1.28 -15.03
N LYS A 46 -13.74 1.29 -13.71
CA LYS A 46 -13.89 2.47 -12.85
C LYS A 46 -12.76 2.55 -11.84
N VAL A 47 -12.22 3.75 -11.66
CA VAL A 47 -11.31 4.09 -10.57
C VAL A 47 -11.85 5.28 -9.78
N SER A 48 -11.93 5.14 -8.47
CA SER A 48 -12.36 6.19 -7.54
C SER A 48 -11.22 6.55 -6.60
N PHE A 49 -11.02 7.84 -6.34
CA PHE A 49 -10.09 8.33 -5.32
C PHE A 49 -10.84 9.10 -4.24
N LEU A 50 -10.49 8.85 -2.98
CA LEU A 50 -11.04 9.55 -1.83
C LEU A 50 -9.90 9.95 -0.89
N LEU A 51 -9.78 11.24 -0.60
CA LEU A 51 -8.92 11.72 0.48
C LEU A 51 -9.77 11.87 1.74
N ASP A 52 -9.53 11.01 2.73
CA ASP A 52 -10.02 11.23 4.07
C ASP A 52 -9.00 12.06 4.85
N SER A 53 -9.32 13.34 5.09
CA SER A 53 -8.43 14.27 5.80
C SER A 53 -8.80 14.45 7.28
N ARG A 54 -9.73 13.66 7.82
CA ARG A 54 -10.17 13.81 9.20
C ARG A 54 -9.06 13.35 10.15
N PRO A 55 -8.54 14.22 11.04
CA PRO A 55 -7.55 13.81 12.02
C PRO A 55 -8.21 12.98 13.11
N SER A 56 -7.54 11.91 13.55
CA SER A 56 -7.94 11.08 14.70
C SER A 56 -9.41 10.59 14.62
N PHE A 57 -9.86 10.20 13.42
CA PHE A 57 -11.23 9.75 13.20
C PHE A 57 -11.44 8.29 13.62
N TYR A 58 -10.44 7.44 13.39
CA TYR A 58 -10.45 6.04 13.80
C TYR A 58 -9.81 5.89 15.19
N GLY A 59 -10.29 4.91 15.97
CA GLY A 59 -9.74 4.58 17.28
C GLY A 59 -8.33 3.98 17.20
N GLU A 60 -7.66 3.89 18.34
CA GLU A 60 -6.29 3.37 18.45
C GLU A 60 -6.15 2.33 19.57
N ASP A 61 -7.27 1.93 20.21
CA ASP A 61 -7.29 1.10 21.41
C ASP A 61 -7.28 -0.40 21.07
N SER A 62 -7.90 -0.80 19.96
CA SER A 62 -8.00 -2.20 19.53
C SER A 62 -7.34 -2.46 18.16
N LEU A 63 -6.01 -2.48 18.18
CA LEU A 63 -5.15 -2.70 17.02
C LEU A 63 -4.42 -4.04 17.11
N CYS A 64 -4.02 -4.61 15.96
CA CYS A 64 -3.18 -5.82 15.92
C CYS A 64 -1.82 -5.62 16.62
N ALA A 65 -1.31 -4.38 16.62
CA ALA A 65 -0.12 -3.97 17.33
C ALA A 65 -0.21 -2.48 17.71
N PRO A 66 0.24 -2.06 18.91
CA PRO A 66 0.18 -0.64 19.32
C PRO A 66 0.92 0.31 18.37
N SER A 67 1.97 -0.16 17.69
CA SER A 67 2.74 0.63 16.74
C SER A 67 1.95 1.02 15.48
N LEU A 68 0.79 0.42 15.24
CA LEU A 68 -0.09 0.71 14.11
C LEU A 68 -0.94 1.98 14.31
N ALA A 69 -1.01 2.52 15.53
CA ALA A 69 -1.79 3.72 15.85
C ALA A 69 -1.44 4.91 14.94
N GLN A 70 -0.17 5.07 14.58
CA GLN A 70 0.29 6.14 13.68
C GLN A 70 -0.32 6.10 12.26
N PHE A 71 -0.98 4.99 11.88
CA PHE A 71 -1.63 4.81 10.59
C PHE A 71 -3.16 4.91 10.65
N GLN A 72 -3.73 5.35 11.78
CA GLN A 72 -5.18 5.58 11.94
C GLN A 72 -5.64 6.99 11.54
N GLY A 73 -4.71 7.84 11.13
CA GLY A 73 -4.97 9.22 10.70
C GLY A 73 -5.42 9.36 9.23
N PRO A 74 -5.27 10.58 8.68
CA PRO A 74 -5.63 10.90 7.29
C PRO A 74 -5.05 9.91 6.29
N ALA A 75 -5.82 9.56 5.26
CA ALA A 75 -5.43 8.57 4.26
C ALA A 75 -5.95 8.92 2.86
N LEU A 76 -5.18 8.56 1.84
CA LEU A 76 -5.69 8.46 0.47
C LEU A 76 -6.23 7.04 0.25
N TYR A 77 -7.47 6.94 -0.17
CA TYR A 77 -8.08 5.72 -0.68
C TYR A 77 -8.09 5.75 -2.21
N ALA A 78 -7.79 4.61 -2.81
CA ALA A 78 -7.99 4.37 -4.24
C ALA A 78 -8.75 3.06 -4.42
N GLN A 79 -9.84 3.09 -5.17
CA GLN A 79 -10.73 1.96 -5.36
C GLN A 79 -10.90 1.69 -6.85
N ASN A 80 -10.91 0.42 -7.24
CA ASN A 80 -11.32 0.00 -8.58
C ASN A 80 -12.23 -1.24 -8.52
N ASP A 81 -12.94 -1.50 -9.60
CA ASP A 81 -13.91 -2.59 -9.73
C ASP A 81 -13.32 -3.91 -10.26
N ALA A 82 -12.00 -3.99 -10.43
CA ALA A 82 -11.32 -5.25 -10.69
C ALA A 82 -10.95 -5.96 -9.39
N LEU A 83 -10.84 -7.29 -9.47
CA LEU A 83 -10.49 -8.17 -8.35
C LEU A 83 -9.02 -8.60 -8.50
N PHE A 84 -8.27 -8.61 -7.40
CA PHE A 84 -6.98 -9.31 -7.35
C PHE A 84 -7.19 -10.82 -7.50
N GLU A 85 -6.51 -11.40 -8.47
CA GLU A 85 -6.39 -12.84 -8.64
C GLU A 85 -5.28 -13.41 -7.76
N ASP A 86 -5.22 -14.73 -7.59
CA ASP A 86 -4.15 -15.40 -6.83
C ASP A 86 -2.75 -15.03 -7.35
N SER A 87 -2.62 -14.92 -8.67
CA SER A 87 -1.36 -14.49 -9.31
C SER A 87 -0.97 -13.06 -8.92
N ASP A 88 -1.94 -12.18 -8.65
CA ASP A 88 -1.69 -10.81 -8.25
C ASP A 88 -1.15 -10.76 -6.82
N TRP A 89 -1.72 -11.56 -5.92
CA TRP A 89 -1.23 -11.73 -4.55
C TRP A 89 0.18 -12.32 -4.50
N GLU A 90 0.45 -13.35 -5.31
CA GLU A 90 1.79 -13.94 -5.42
C GLU A 90 2.83 -12.93 -5.94
N ASN A 91 2.45 -12.13 -6.95
CA ASN A 91 3.33 -11.09 -7.49
C ASN A 91 3.61 -10.00 -6.46
N LEU A 92 2.61 -9.60 -5.68
CA LEU A 92 2.77 -8.65 -4.59
C LEU A 92 3.70 -9.19 -3.49
N GLU A 93 3.53 -10.44 -3.08
CA GLU A 93 4.41 -11.08 -2.11
C GLU A 93 5.84 -11.18 -2.64
N ARG A 94 6.01 -11.57 -3.91
CA ARG A 94 7.33 -11.64 -4.56
C ARG A 94 8.02 -10.28 -4.58
N LEU A 95 7.28 -9.21 -4.85
CA LEU A 95 7.79 -7.83 -4.79
C LEU A 95 8.36 -7.52 -3.41
N MET A 96 7.63 -7.85 -2.35
CA MET A 96 8.04 -7.61 -0.96
C MET A 96 9.21 -8.51 -0.50
N ARG A 97 9.46 -9.64 -1.18
CA ARG A 97 10.59 -10.55 -0.89
C ARG A 97 11.81 -10.30 -1.77
N SER A 98 11.64 -9.79 -2.98
CA SER A 98 12.72 -9.70 -3.99
C SER A 98 13.70 -8.56 -3.69
N SER A 99 14.78 -8.88 -2.98
CA SER A 99 15.81 -7.91 -2.60
C SER A 99 17.04 -7.86 -3.53
N LYS A 100 17.17 -8.77 -4.52
CA LYS A 100 18.04 -8.68 -5.74
C LYS A 100 18.22 -10.05 -6.41
N LYS A 101 17.92 -10.13 -7.72
CA LYS A 101 18.72 -10.86 -8.74
C LYS A 101 18.21 -10.62 -10.16
N ASP A 102 16.93 -10.34 -10.31
CA ASP A 102 16.38 -9.79 -11.54
C ASP A 102 16.28 -8.27 -11.42
N ASP A 103 16.54 -7.59 -12.53
CA ASP A 103 16.40 -6.15 -12.67
C ASP A 103 15.10 -5.67 -12.01
N PRO A 104 15.12 -4.70 -11.08
CA PRO A 104 13.91 -4.06 -10.57
C PRO A 104 13.00 -3.53 -11.69
N LEU A 105 13.52 -3.38 -12.92
CA LEU A 105 12.80 -3.02 -14.15
C LEU A 105 12.07 -4.21 -14.83
N LYS A 106 12.27 -5.46 -14.40
CA LYS A 106 11.61 -6.68 -14.92
C LYS A 106 10.49 -7.19 -14.00
N VAL A 107 9.78 -6.30 -13.32
CA VAL A 107 8.65 -6.67 -12.49
C VAL A 107 7.42 -6.82 -13.38
N GLY A 108 6.66 -7.91 -13.21
CA GLY A 108 5.37 -8.14 -13.89
C GLY A 108 4.30 -7.12 -13.52
N ARG A 109 3.02 -7.50 -13.61
CA ARG A 109 1.80 -6.65 -13.57
C ARG A 109 1.74 -5.54 -12.49
N PHE A 110 2.51 -5.61 -11.40
CA PHE A 110 2.55 -4.58 -10.35
C PHE A 110 3.63 -3.51 -10.49
N GLY A 111 4.52 -3.63 -11.48
CA GLY A 111 5.45 -2.60 -11.95
C GLY A 111 6.36 -1.95 -10.88
N ILE A 112 7.23 -1.06 -11.32
CA ILE A 112 7.91 -0.11 -10.41
C ILE A 112 6.92 0.95 -9.90
N GLY A 113 5.81 1.14 -10.63
CA GLY A 113 4.77 2.13 -10.38
C GLY A 113 4.12 2.02 -9.02
N PHE A 114 3.86 0.80 -8.53
CA PHE A 114 3.28 0.61 -7.21
C PHE A 114 4.17 1.15 -6.09
N ASN A 115 5.50 1.02 -6.18
CA ASN A 115 6.42 1.52 -5.16
C ASN A 115 6.38 3.04 -5.00
N SER A 116 5.85 3.77 -5.98
CA SER A 116 5.68 5.23 -5.88
C SER A 116 4.73 5.65 -4.76
N VAL A 117 3.84 4.77 -4.29
CA VAL A 117 2.96 5.06 -3.13
C VAL A 117 3.75 5.26 -1.84
N TYR A 118 4.99 4.74 -1.75
CA TYR A 118 5.84 4.98 -0.59
C TYR A 118 6.33 6.43 -0.48
N HIS A 119 6.08 7.30 -1.48
CA HIS A 119 6.19 8.75 -1.28
C HIS A 119 5.21 9.26 -0.23
N MET A 120 4.02 8.67 -0.12
CA MET A 120 2.97 9.14 0.77
C MET A 120 2.77 8.32 2.04
N THR A 121 3.00 7.00 2.01
CA THR A 121 2.74 6.09 3.12
C THR A 121 3.94 5.20 3.44
N ASP A 122 4.03 4.72 4.68
CA ASP A 122 4.94 3.63 5.09
C ASP A 122 4.22 2.28 5.22
N LEU A 123 2.88 2.27 5.24
CA LEU A 123 2.06 1.07 5.45
C LEU A 123 0.86 1.06 4.49
N PRO A 124 1.07 0.84 3.18
CA PRO A 124 -0.03 0.66 2.26
C PRO A 124 -0.78 -0.64 2.58
N SER A 125 -2.09 -0.64 2.37
CA SER A 125 -2.93 -1.82 2.53
C SER A 125 -3.91 -1.99 1.37
N ILE A 126 -4.33 -3.23 1.17
CA ILE A 126 -5.10 -3.68 0.01
C ILE A 126 -6.21 -4.61 0.51
N VAL A 127 -7.46 -4.33 0.15
CA VAL A 127 -8.60 -5.23 0.32
C VAL A 127 -9.07 -5.66 -1.05
N SER A 128 -9.16 -6.97 -1.29
CA SER A 128 -9.78 -7.52 -2.49
C SER A 128 -10.20 -8.97 -2.26
N GLY A 129 -11.38 -9.33 -2.75
CA GLY A 129 -11.98 -10.64 -2.51
C GLY A 129 -12.18 -10.88 -1.01
N ASN A 130 -11.74 -12.03 -0.53
CA ASN A 130 -11.80 -12.39 0.89
C ASN A 130 -10.53 -12.05 1.67
N HIS A 131 -9.66 -11.18 1.15
CA HIS A 131 -8.39 -10.85 1.81
C HIS A 131 -8.22 -9.35 2.06
N ILE A 132 -7.54 -9.05 3.16
CA ILE A 132 -6.88 -7.77 3.40
C ILE A 132 -5.39 -8.00 3.68
N ALA A 133 -4.53 -7.24 3.02
CA ALA A 133 -3.08 -7.29 3.21
C ALA A 133 -2.53 -5.91 3.60
N PHE A 134 -1.55 -5.91 4.50
CA PHE A 134 -0.76 -4.75 4.89
C PHE A 134 0.69 -4.99 4.49
N LEU A 135 1.34 -3.98 3.91
CA LEU A 135 2.75 -4.07 3.49
C LEU A 135 3.59 -3.24 4.44
N ASP A 136 4.47 -3.89 5.18
CA ASP A 136 5.35 -3.29 6.19
C ASP A 136 6.82 -3.50 5.78
N PRO A 137 7.36 -2.67 4.88
CA PRO A 137 8.75 -2.81 4.47
C PRO A 137 9.76 -2.54 5.58
N HIS A 138 9.34 -1.96 6.72
CA HIS A 138 10.19 -1.75 7.89
C HIS A 138 10.31 -3.01 8.77
N GLU A 139 9.41 -3.99 8.62
CA GLU A 139 9.38 -5.22 9.41
C GLU A 139 9.27 -4.95 10.93
N THR A 140 8.43 -3.97 11.31
CA THR A 140 8.32 -3.48 12.71
C THR A 140 6.94 -3.63 13.34
N HIS A 141 5.89 -3.86 12.54
CA HIS A 141 4.51 -3.86 12.99
C HIS A 141 3.91 -5.27 13.14
N PHE A 142 4.48 -6.25 12.44
CA PHE A 142 4.03 -7.65 12.46
C PHE A 142 5.11 -8.57 13.05
N GLU A 143 5.09 -9.87 12.74
CA GLU A 143 6.07 -10.79 13.31
C GLU A 143 7.48 -10.49 12.77
N ARG A 144 8.49 -10.97 13.49
CA ARG A 144 9.87 -10.61 13.21
C ARG A 144 10.28 -11.11 11.82
N LYS A 145 10.73 -10.19 10.96
CA LYS A 145 11.12 -10.42 9.54
C LYS A 145 9.96 -10.62 8.57
N GLU A 146 8.75 -10.19 8.94
CA GLU A 146 7.64 -10.12 8.00
C GLU A 146 7.60 -8.74 7.34
N THR A 147 7.64 -8.71 6.01
CA THR A 147 7.52 -7.47 5.23
C THR A 147 6.05 -7.07 5.01
N GLY A 148 5.11 -7.69 5.72
CA GLY A 148 3.69 -7.48 5.60
C GLY A 148 2.89 -8.63 6.20
N ARG A 149 1.57 -8.45 6.33
CA ARG A 149 0.65 -9.45 6.87
C ARG A 149 -0.67 -9.46 6.11
N ARG A 150 -1.20 -10.65 5.85
CA ARG A 150 -2.50 -10.88 5.20
C ARG A 150 -3.46 -11.55 6.18
N PHE A 151 -4.72 -11.12 6.15
CA PHE A 151 -5.81 -11.64 6.96
C PHE A 151 -6.96 -12.09 6.05
N SER A 152 -7.69 -13.11 6.47
CA SER A 152 -8.96 -13.49 5.83
C SER A 152 -10.08 -12.61 6.38
N LEU A 153 -10.93 -12.10 5.49
CA LEU A 153 -12.14 -11.36 5.90
C LEU A 153 -13.17 -12.29 6.56
N GLU A 154 -13.00 -13.61 6.46
CA GLU A 154 -13.82 -14.61 7.14
C GLU A 154 -13.52 -14.67 8.65
N ASP A 155 -12.34 -14.21 9.10
CA ASP A 155 -11.86 -14.31 10.49
C ASP A 155 -12.52 -13.30 11.46
N GLN A 156 -13.66 -12.71 11.10
CA GLN A 156 -14.40 -11.74 11.94
C GLN A 156 -13.51 -10.59 12.47
N LEU A 157 -12.66 -10.03 11.61
CA LEU A 157 -11.62 -9.05 11.97
C LEU A 157 -12.11 -7.82 12.75
N LEU A 158 -13.34 -7.38 12.50
CA LEU A 158 -13.97 -6.25 13.21
C LEU A 158 -14.35 -6.57 14.66
N ASP A 159 -14.50 -7.84 15.01
CA ASP A 159 -14.79 -8.27 16.38
C ASP A 159 -13.49 -8.36 17.20
N GLU A 160 -12.40 -8.83 16.59
CA GLU A 160 -11.10 -8.99 17.26
C GLU A 160 -10.33 -7.66 17.36
N TRP A 161 -10.24 -6.89 16.27
CA TRP A 161 -9.50 -5.62 16.22
C TRP A 161 -10.32 -4.51 15.54
N PRO A 162 -11.45 -4.07 16.14
CA PRO A 162 -12.35 -3.09 15.55
C PRO A 162 -11.64 -1.84 15.03
N ASP A 163 -10.71 -1.26 15.79
CA ASP A 163 -10.02 -0.03 15.38
C ASP A 163 -9.06 -0.25 14.20
N GLN A 164 -8.44 -1.43 14.10
CA GLN A 164 -7.55 -1.75 12.98
C GLN A 164 -8.32 -1.81 11.65
N PHE A 165 -9.53 -2.36 11.69
CA PHE A 165 -10.28 -2.74 10.50
C PHE A 165 -11.45 -1.81 10.17
N LYS A 166 -11.87 -0.95 11.11
CA LYS A 166 -12.88 0.10 10.84
C LYS A 166 -12.56 0.98 9.62
N PRO A 167 -11.30 1.30 9.28
CA PRO A 167 -11.00 2.09 8.09
C PRO A 167 -11.37 1.46 6.74
N TYR A 168 -11.79 0.20 6.72
CA TYR A 168 -12.20 -0.54 5.52
C TYR A 168 -13.69 -0.93 5.54
N GLU A 169 -14.43 -0.48 6.55
CA GLU A 169 -15.86 -0.74 6.71
C GLU A 169 -16.67 0.48 6.28
N ASP A 170 -17.59 0.28 5.32
CA ASP A 170 -18.46 1.31 4.75
C ASP A 170 -17.68 2.53 4.18
N VAL A 171 -16.56 2.27 3.50
CA VAL A 171 -15.75 3.29 2.81
C VAL A 171 -15.82 3.11 1.30
N LEU A 172 -16.26 4.15 0.59
CA LEU A 172 -16.67 4.02 -0.82
C LEU A 172 -17.71 2.89 -0.95
N ASP A 173 -17.47 1.89 -1.79
CA ASP A 173 -18.32 0.70 -1.90
C ASP A 173 -17.73 -0.52 -1.15
N CYS A 174 -16.65 -0.32 -0.36
CA CYS A 174 -16.00 -1.39 0.38
C CYS A 174 -16.63 -1.62 1.75
N LYS A 175 -16.90 -2.89 2.05
CA LYS A 175 -17.49 -3.34 3.31
C LYS A 175 -16.93 -4.71 3.69
N ILE A 176 -15.90 -4.73 4.54
CA ILE A 176 -15.22 -5.96 4.93
C ILE A 176 -16.09 -6.90 5.77
N SER A 177 -17.12 -6.39 6.45
CA SER A 177 -18.05 -7.23 7.22
C SER A 177 -18.82 -8.24 6.34
N THR A 178 -18.80 -8.07 5.02
CA THR A 178 -19.44 -8.99 4.07
C THR A 178 -18.61 -10.24 3.78
N GLN A 179 -17.40 -10.34 4.36
CA GLN A 179 -16.44 -11.44 4.18
C GLN A 179 -15.88 -11.59 2.76
N PHE A 180 -16.48 -10.93 1.76
CA PHE A 180 -15.97 -10.88 0.40
C PHE A 180 -16.26 -9.53 -0.24
N TYR A 181 -15.21 -8.80 -0.60
CA TYR A 181 -15.29 -7.53 -1.30
C TYR A 181 -15.05 -7.71 -2.81
N ASN A 182 -16.09 -7.46 -3.62
CA ASN A 182 -16.02 -7.55 -5.09
C ASN A 182 -15.44 -6.28 -5.72
N GLY A 183 -14.13 -6.10 -5.55
CA GLY A 183 -13.35 -4.99 -6.08
C GLY A 183 -12.02 -4.91 -5.34
N THR A 184 -11.24 -3.87 -5.65
CA THR A 184 -9.96 -3.63 -4.99
C THR A 184 -9.98 -2.26 -4.33
N LEU A 185 -9.69 -2.22 -3.02
CA LEU A 185 -9.51 -1.00 -2.25
C LEU A 185 -8.08 -0.92 -1.75
N PHE A 186 -7.39 0.14 -2.12
CA PHE A 186 -6.13 0.54 -1.51
C PHE A 186 -6.38 1.62 -0.46
N ARG A 187 -5.67 1.54 0.66
CA ARG A 187 -5.58 2.61 1.65
C ARG A 187 -4.12 2.99 1.88
N PHE A 188 -3.85 4.28 1.82
CA PHE A 188 -2.52 4.87 2.00
C PHE A 188 -2.58 5.90 3.14
N PRO A 189 -2.37 5.47 4.40
CA PRO A 189 -2.24 6.39 5.53
C PRO A 189 -1.11 7.39 5.26
N LEU A 190 -1.41 8.69 5.38
CA LEU A 190 -0.45 9.74 5.05
C LEU A 190 0.66 9.78 6.10
N ARG A 191 1.92 9.81 5.63
CA ARG A 191 3.10 9.84 6.48
C ARG A 191 3.13 11.10 7.35
N GLY A 192 2.81 10.92 8.63
CA GLY A 192 2.84 11.96 9.66
C GLY A 192 4.22 12.17 10.32
N ALA A 193 5.09 11.16 10.28
CA ALA A 193 6.42 11.15 10.88
C ALA A 193 7.52 10.77 9.87
N LEU A 194 8.79 10.98 10.21
CA LEU A 194 9.90 10.61 9.33
C LEU A 194 10.16 9.11 9.40
N SER A 195 10.52 8.48 8.28
CA SER A 195 10.84 7.04 8.22
C SER A 195 12.11 6.79 7.40
N ASP A 196 12.57 5.55 7.35
CA ASP A 196 13.70 5.15 6.47
C ASP A 196 13.34 5.06 4.98
N LEU A 197 12.06 5.07 4.63
CA LEU A 197 11.61 5.22 3.24
C LEU A 197 11.67 6.67 2.79
N SER A 198 11.24 7.60 3.64
CA SER A 198 11.21 9.02 3.29
C SER A 198 11.34 9.92 4.51
N LYS A 199 12.17 10.96 4.37
CA LYS A 199 12.32 12.05 5.35
C LYS A 199 11.34 13.20 5.09
N LYS A 200 10.27 12.98 4.32
CA LYS A 200 9.24 13.98 4.00
C LYS A 200 7.88 13.54 4.51
N LYS A 201 7.20 14.41 5.25
CA LYS A 201 5.78 14.23 5.57
C LYS A 201 4.92 14.39 4.31
N TYR A 202 3.78 13.70 4.28
CA TYR A 202 2.77 13.86 3.25
C TYR A 202 1.52 14.51 3.83
N THR A 203 1.06 15.61 3.24
CA THR A 203 -0.07 16.38 3.74
C THR A 203 -1.26 16.23 2.82
N ALA A 204 -2.47 16.45 3.35
CA ALA A 204 -3.70 16.53 2.55
C ALA A 204 -3.57 17.55 1.39
N GLU A 205 -2.91 18.69 1.62
CA GLU A 205 -2.63 19.69 0.59
C GLU A 205 -1.81 19.13 -0.58
N LYS A 206 -0.80 18.29 -0.30
CA LYS A 206 -0.03 17.62 -1.38
C LYS A 206 -0.92 16.67 -2.18
N VAL A 207 -1.81 15.92 -1.53
CA VAL A 207 -2.76 15.04 -2.21
C VAL A 207 -3.72 15.86 -3.09
N HIS A 208 -4.23 17.01 -2.62
CA HIS A 208 -5.02 17.91 -3.44
C HIS A 208 -4.26 18.39 -4.69
N LYS A 209 -2.96 18.72 -4.56
CA LYS A 209 -2.13 19.06 -5.72
C LYS A 209 -1.98 17.89 -6.71
N LEU A 210 -1.94 16.64 -6.23
CA LEU A 210 -1.99 15.47 -7.11
C LEU A 210 -3.31 15.38 -7.88
N PHE A 211 -4.45 15.60 -7.21
CA PHE A 211 -5.76 15.63 -7.87
C PHE A 211 -5.85 16.75 -8.92
N ASP A 212 -5.34 17.94 -8.62
CA ASP A 212 -5.30 19.04 -9.59
C ASP A 212 -4.41 18.71 -10.79
N ALA A 213 -3.25 18.09 -10.55
CA ALA A 213 -2.36 17.65 -11.61
C ALA A 213 -3.00 16.59 -12.52
N LEU A 214 -3.78 15.67 -11.95
CA LEU A 214 -4.54 14.66 -12.67
C LEU A 214 -5.64 15.30 -13.54
N LYS A 215 -6.40 16.27 -13.00
CA LYS A 215 -7.47 16.97 -13.73
C LYS A 215 -6.95 17.83 -14.89
N ARG A 216 -5.78 18.46 -14.71
CA ARG A 216 -5.18 19.38 -15.72
C ARG A 216 -4.60 18.66 -16.93
N LYS A 217 -4.29 17.36 -16.81
CA LYS A 217 -3.82 16.54 -17.92
C LYS A 217 -4.94 15.55 -18.27
N PRO A 218 -5.86 15.87 -19.20
CA PRO A 218 -6.77 14.86 -19.71
C PRO A 218 -5.94 13.66 -20.15
N LEU A 219 -6.31 12.48 -19.64
CA LEU A 219 -5.69 11.21 -20.01
C LEU A 219 -5.98 11.00 -21.49
N SER A 220 -5.08 11.46 -22.36
CA SER A 220 -5.05 11.06 -23.75
C SER A 220 -4.51 9.63 -23.81
N PHE A 221 -5.32 8.67 -23.38
CA PHE A 221 -5.12 7.28 -23.77
C PHE A 221 -5.55 7.20 -25.22
N PHE A 222 -4.57 7.10 -26.12
CA PHE A 222 -4.83 6.58 -27.46
C PHE A 222 -5.23 5.12 -27.27
N CYS A 223 -6.54 4.85 -27.36
CA CYS A 223 -7.01 3.54 -27.74
C CYS A 223 -6.69 3.41 -29.24
N SER A 224 -5.68 2.62 -29.57
CA SER A 224 -5.36 2.19 -30.95
C SER A 224 -5.41 0.69 -31.02
#